data_AF-A0A9R1W2H3-F1
#
_entry.id   AF-A0A9R1W2H3-F1
#
_cell.length_a   1.000
_cell.length_b   1.000
_cell.length_c   1.000
_cell.angle_alpha   90.00
_cell.angle_beta   90.00
_cell.angle_gamma   90.00
#
_symmetry.space_group_name_H-M   'P 1'
#
loop_
_entity.id
_entity.type
_entity.pdbx_description
1 polymer ?
#
loop_
_entity_poly.entity_id
_entity_poly.type
_entity_poly.pdbx_seq_one_letter_code
_entity_poly.pdbx_strand_id
1 'polypeptide(L)'
;MAKQSMGSSTFFFHKKKRWLLVLLALLSISTAVAFIIRAAYDSSCDRRLFDVPDAGKRFQSTVNPKASPPPKVKVANPLSFMKSKLVLLVSHELSLSGGPLLLMELAFLLRGVGAEVCWITLQKPPGKEEVIYSLENKMLDRGVQVFSAKGQEAITTAIKADLLVLNTAVAGKWLDAVLNKNVPQILPKVLWWIHEMRGHYFKLDYVKHLPMVAGSMIDSYMPKTYVVHLGNSKELMDVAEDNIAKRVLREHVREFLGVRNEDILFAAINSVSRGKGQDLFLRSFHESLQIIQEKKLQVPSVHAVIVGSDMSMQTKFETELRNFVNLKKIQHRVHFVNKTLNVAPYLAAIDVLVQNSQGRGECFGRITIEAMAFQLPVLGTSAGGTSEIVVNGSTGFLHLPGKEGVTPLAKNMVKMATHVERRLTMGKRGYERVKEMFLEYHMANRIGVVLKDVLKNRENGKHH
;
A
#
# COMPACT_ATOMS: atom_id res chain seq x y z
N MET A 1 7.94 73.36 32.48
CA MET A 1 7.18 72.32 33.21
C MET A 1 6.99 71.11 32.30
N ALA A 2 7.30 69.91 32.82
CA ALA A 2 7.07 68.55 32.28
C ALA A 2 7.63 68.21 30.87
N LYS A 3 8.51 67.25 30.58
CA LYS A 3 8.96 65.98 31.21
C LYS A 3 7.84 65.06 31.71
N GLN A 4 7.39 64.14 30.84
CA GLN A 4 7.30 62.68 31.05
C GLN A 4 6.30 62.03 30.08
N SER A 5 6.72 60.94 29.41
CA SER A 5 5.91 59.80 28.91
C SER A 5 6.41 59.27 27.56
N MET A 6 7.58 58.64 27.55
CA MET A 6 8.01 57.75 26.45
C MET A 6 8.85 56.62 27.05
N GLY A 7 8.18 55.66 27.69
CA GLY A 7 8.85 54.57 28.41
C GLY A 7 8.09 53.25 28.56
N SER A 8 6.87 53.11 28.01
CA SER A 8 6.05 51.91 28.24
C SER A 8 5.99 50.91 27.06
N SER A 9 6.38 51.29 25.84
CA SER A 9 6.22 50.41 24.67
C SER A 9 7.40 49.44 24.42
N THR A 10 8.62 49.80 24.82
CA THR A 10 9.83 48.98 24.63
C THR A 10 9.97 47.86 25.66
N PHE A 11 9.46 48.04 26.88
CA PHE A 11 9.54 47.05 27.96
C PHE A 11 8.59 45.86 27.74
N PHE A 12 7.42 46.10 27.11
CA PHE A 12 6.42 45.05 26.84
C PHE A 12 6.84 44.12 25.68
N PHE A 13 7.55 44.66 24.69
CA PHE A 13 8.08 43.89 23.56
C PHE A 13 9.22 42.94 23.95
N HIS A 14 10.08 43.36 24.89
CA HIS A 14 11.17 42.53 25.40
C HIS A 14 10.68 41.37 26.28
N LYS A 15 9.62 41.57 27.08
CA LYS A 15 9.00 40.49 27.86
C LYS A 15 8.36 39.41 26.97
N LYS A 16 7.64 39.78 25.91
CA LYS A 16 7.02 38.80 24.97
C LYS A 16 8.06 37.92 24.24
N LYS A 17 9.20 38.49 23.81
CA LYS A 17 10.28 37.71 23.16
C LYS A 17 10.95 36.71 24.12
N ARG A 18 11.12 37.07 25.39
CA ARG A 18 11.67 36.17 26.41
C ARG A 18 10.77 34.96 26.67
N TRP A 19 9.45 35.15 26.74
CA TRP A 19 8.51 34.04 26.91
C TRP A 19 8.46 33.10 25.69
N LEU A 20 8.58 33.64 24.47
CA LEU A 20 8.67 32.82 23.26
C LEU A 20 9.96 31.97 23.21
N LEU A 21 11.09 32.53 23.64
CA LEU A 21 12.36 31.80 23.72
C LEU A 21 12.32 30.70 24.80
N VAL A 22 11.66 30.93 25.92
CA VAL A 22 11.46 29.91 26.97
C VAL A 22 10.53 28.79 26.48
N LEU A 23 9.45 29.11 25.76
CA LEU A 23 8.57 28.12 25.14
C LEU A 23 9.29 27.27 24.10
N LEU A 24 10.14 27.89 23.25
CA LEU A 24 10.96 27.19 22.27
C LEU A 24 12.02 26.29 22.94
N ALA A 25 12.61 26.73 24.04
CA ALA A 25 13.55 25.92 24.83
C ALA A 25 12.86 24.74 25.52
N LEU A 26 11.63 24.90 26.01
CA LEU A 26 10.85 23.80 26.59
C LEU A 26 10.42 22.77 25.53
N LEU A 27 10.08 23.22 24.32
CA LEU A 27 9.78 22.35 23.17
C LEU A 27 11.02 21.60 22.65
N SER A 28 12.21 22.20 22.72
CA SER A 28 13.46 21.53 22.33
C SER A 28 13.93 20.50 23.37
N ILE A 29 13.71 20.75 24.66
CA ILE A 29 14.01 19.78 25.74
C ILE A 29 13.03 18.59 25.67
N SER A 30 11.75 18.83 25.39
CA SER A 30 10.73 17.78 25.18
C SER A 30 11.09 16.85 24.02
N THR A 31 11.52 17.42 22.88
CA THR A 31 11.93 16.64 21.71
C THR A 31 13.26 15.90 21.95
N ALA A 32 14.21 16.46 22.69
CA ALA A 32 15.44 15.77 23.09
C ALA A 32 15.17 14.58 24.02
N VAL A 33 14.26 14.71 25.00
CA VAL A 33 13.86 13.61 25.88
C VAL A 33 13.16 12.49 25.10
N ALA A 34 12.31 12.83 24.12
CA ALA A 34 11.69 11.84 23.24
C ALA A 34 12.72 11.08 22.38
N PHE A 35 13.79 11.76 21.93
CA PHE A 35 14.89 11.12 21.20
C PHE A 35 15.75 10.20 22.08
N ILE A 36 16.01 10.58 23.33
CA ILE A 36 16.78 9.76 24.28
C ILE A 36 15.98 8.51 24.69
N ILE A 37 14.67 8.64 24.94
CA ILE A 37 13.80 7.50 25.26
C ILE A 37 13.73 6.54 24.06
N ARG A 38 13.66 7.04 22.83
CA ARG A 38 13.65 6.21 21.61
C ARG A 38 14.98 5.48 21.39
N ALA A 39 16.11 6.14 21.61
CA ALA A 39 17.44 5.53 21.52
C ALA A 39 17.70 4.47 22.61
N ALA A 40 17.09 4.61 23.79
CA ALA A 40 17.18 3.61 24.87
C ALA A 40 16.33 2.35 24.59
N TYR A 41 15.24 2.47 23.83
CA TYR A 41 14.42 1.33 23.40
C TYR A 41 14.99 0.59 22.18
N ASP A 42 15.69 1.28 21.27
CA ASP A 42 16.28 0.66 20.07
C ASP A 42 17.63 -0.05 20.34
N SER A 43 18.27 0.12 21.51
CA SER A 43 19.58 -0.49 21.81
C SER A 43 19.57 -1.72 22.74
N SER A 44 18.40 -2.20 23.18
CA SER A 44 18.32 -3.38 24.07
C SER A 44 17.57 -4.55 23.45
N CYS A 45 18.23 -5.24 22.52
CA CYS A 45 17.92 -6.62 22.17
C CYS A 45 19.19 -7.45 22.19
N ASP A 46 19.82 -7.52 23.36
CA ASP A 46 20.83 -8.53 23.67
C ASP A 46 20.21 -9.50 24.69
N ARG A 47 19.79 -10.68 24.21
CA ARG A 47 19.19 -11.72 25.06
C ARG A 47 20.30 -12.40 25.86
N ARG A 48 20.48 -11.99 27.12
CA ARG A 48 21.03 -12.87 28.16
C ARG A 48 19.95 -13.25 29.16
N LEU A 49 19.88 -14.55 29.41
CA LEU A 49 19.14 -15.21 30.47
C LEU A 49 19.31 -14.49 31.81
N PHE A 50 18.20 -14.24 32.51
CA PHE A 50 18.20 -14.20 33.97
C PHE A 50 16.85 -14.68 34.51
N ASP A 51 16.93 -15.75 35.29
CA ASP A 51 15.93 -16.29 36.19
C ASP A 51 15.46 -15.23 37.19
N VAL A 52 14.17 -15.23 37.53
CA VAL A 52 13.63 -14.51 38.70
C VAL A 52 12.83 -15.49 39.56
N PRO A 53 12.97 -15.44 40.90
CA PRO A 53 12.49 -16.49 41.80
C PRO A 53 10.99 -16.41 42.08
N ASP A 54 10.46 -17.59 42.35
CA ASP A 54 9.11 -17.91 42.79
C ASP A 54 8.73 -17.17 44.10
N ALA A 55 7.56 -16.54 44.10
CA ALA A 55 6.87 -16.08 45.30
C ALA A 55 5.36 -16.20 45.08
N GLY A 56 4.82 -17.35 45.49
CA GLY A 56 3.43 -17.72 45.28
C GLY A 56 2.40 -16.86 46.01
N LYS A 57 1.20 -16.85 45.43
CA LYS A 57 -0.07 -16.92 46.17
C LYS A 57 -1.15 -17.53 45.25
N ARG A 58 -1.72 -18.62 45.77
CA ARG A 58 -2.75 -19.49 45.17
C ARG A 58 -4.02 -18.72 44.81
N PHE A 59 -4.52 -18.94 43.59
CA PHE A 59 -5.95 -18.95 43.30
C PHE A 59 -6.23 -20.21 42.45
N GLN A 60 -6.85 -21.21 43.07
CA GLN A 60 -7.25 -22.45 42.41
C GLN A 60 -8.51 -22.20 41.58
N SER A 61 -8.39 -22.35 40.26
CA SER A 61 -9.49 -22.53 39.33
C SER A 61 -9.24 -23.81 38.56
N THR A 62 -10.14 -24.77 38.72
CA THR A 62 -10.09 -26.13 38.20
C THR A 62 -10.15 -26.16 36.68
N VAL A 63 -9.02 -26.46 36.02
CA VAL A 63 -8.97 -26.87 34.61
C VAL A 63 -8.09 -28.11 34.48
N ASN A 64 -8.67 -29.15 33.89
CA ASN A 64 -8.09 -30.45 33.59
C ASN A 64 -6.71 -30.35 32.87
N PRO A 65 -5.59 -30.83 33.43
CA PRO A 65 -4.28 -30.71 32.80
C PRO A 65 -3.90 -31.99 32.03
N LYS A 66 -4.64 -32.33 30.97
CA LYS A 66 -4.22 -33.36 29.99
C LYS A 66 -4.70 -33.01 28.58
N ALA A 67 -4.15 -31.94 28.04
CA ALA A 67 -4.00 -31.74 26.60
C ALA A 67 -2.82 -30.78 26.39
N SER A 68 -1.63 -31.33 26.18
CA SER A 68 -0.52 -30.56 25.64
C SER A 68 -0.99 -29.91 24.32
N PRO A 69 -0.81 -28.59 24.11
CA PRO A 69 -1.09 -28.00 22.82
C PRO A 69 -0.27 -28.75 21.76
N PRO A 70 -0.86 -29.07 20.58
CA PRO A 70 -0.11 -29.74 19.53
C PRO A 70 1.15 -28.90 19.23
N PRO A 71 2.31 -29.53 19.00
CA PRO A 71 3.53 -28.80 18.72
C PRO A 71 3.23 -27.84 17.57
N LYS A 72 3.49 -26.54 17.76
CA LYS A 72 3.48 -25.57 16.66
C LYS A 72 4.49 -26.06 15.64
N VAL A 73 4.03 -26.79 14.63
CA VAL A 73 4.83 -27.14 13.47
C VAL A 73 5.32 -25.81 12.92
N LYS A 74 6.63 -25.54 13.04
CA LYS A 74 7.25 -24.38 12.39
C LYS A 74 7.08 -24.61 10.90
N VAL A 75 6.02 -24.04 10.32
CA VAL A 75 5.83 -24.03 8.87
C VAL A 75 7.06 -23.37 8.29
N ALA A 76 7.86 -24.15 7.56
CA ALA A 76 9.09 -23.65 6.96
C ALA A 76 8.74 -22.48 6.03
N ASN A 77 9.53 -21.41 6.07
CA ASN A 77 9.31 -20.27 5.17
C ASN A 77 9.35 -20.78 3.72
N PRO A 78 8.30 -20.52 2.90
CA PRO A 78 8.20 -21.08 1.56
C PRO A 78 9.32 -20.63 0.64
N LEU A 79 10.02 -19.54 0.96
CA LEU A 79 11.14 -18.99 0.20
C LEU A 79 12.52 -19.45 0.70
N SER A 80 12.59 -20.33 1.71
CA SER A 80 13.86 -20.81 2.28
C SER A 80 14.86 -21.39 1.28
N PHE A 81 14.40 -21.93 0.15
CA PHE A 81 15.25 -22.42 -0.96
C PHE A 81 16.03 -21.31 -1.68
N MET A 82 15.70 -20.04 -1.44
CA MET A 82 16.41 -18.88 -1.98
C MET A 82 17.64 -18.47 -1.16
N LYS A 83 17.90 -19.13 -0.02
CA LYS A 83 19.07 -18.85 0.81
C LYS A 83 20.35 -18.92 -0.04
N SER A 84 21.21 -17.90 0.09
CA SER A 84 22.47 -17.74 -0.65
C SER A 84 22.33 -17.63 -2.18
N LYS A 85 21.11 -17.50 -2.72
CA LYS A 85 20.90 -17.19 -4.13
C LYS A 85 21.08 -15.70 -4.37
N LEU A 86 21.72 -15.34 -5.48
CA LEU A 86 21.84 -13.95 -5.93
C LEU A 86 20.64 -13.59 -6.80
N VAL A 87 19.84 -12.64 -6.33
CA VAL A 87 18.65 -12.13 -7.02
C VAL A 87 18.87 -10.69 -7.43
N LEU A 88 18.71 -10.41 -8.72
CA LEU A 88 18.80 -9.06 -9.26
C LEU A 88 17.40 -8.56 -9.64
N LEU A 89 16.93 -7.51 -8.98
CA LEU A 89 15.63 -6.88 -9.17
C LEU A 89 15.81 -5.61 -10.00
N VAL A 90 15.03 -5.45 -11.07
CA VAL A 90 15.14 -4.31 -11.98
C VAL A 90 13.83 -3.55 -12.00
N SER A 91 13.86 -2.29 -11.58
CA SER A 91 12.70 -1.39 -11.58
C SER A 91 12.98 -0.14 -12.41
N HIS A 92 11.96 0.39 -13.07
CA HIS A 92 12.09 1.63 -13.84
C HIS A 92 12.32 2.87 -12.96
N GLU A 93 11.80 2.84 -11.73
CA GLU A 93 11.96 3.87 -10.71
C GLU A 93 12.02 3.25 -9.30
N LEU A 94 12.41 4.06 -8.31
CA LEU A 94 12.26 3.75 -6.88
C LEU A 94 11.13 4.62 -6.31
N SER A 95 9.96 4.02 -6.09
CA SER A 95 8.78 4.71 -5.56
C SER A 95 8.03 3.87 -4.54
N LEU A 96 7.25 4.53 -3.68
CA LEU A 96 6.43 3.89 -2.66
C LEU A 96 5.00 3.59 -3.13
N SER A 97 4.82 3.35 -4.43
CA SER A 97 3.52 3.03 -5.00
C SER A 97 3.66 2.02 -6.14
N GLY A 98 2.56 1.34 -6.47
CA GLY A 98 2.50 0.44 -7.62
C GLY A 98 3.54 -0.69 -7.59
N GLY A 99 4.07 -1.05 -8.76
CA GLY A 99 5.05 -2.13 -8.94
C GLY A 99 6.34 -1.98 -8.12
N PRO A 100 7.00 -0.80 -8.09
CA PRO A 100 8.22 -0.61 -7.30
C PRO A 100 8.09 -0.96 -5.82
N LEU A 101 6.97 -0.60 -5.18
CA LEU A 101 6.71 -0.98 -3.77
C LEU A 101 6.65 -2.51 -3.59
N LEU A 102 6.03 -3.22 -4.53
CA LEU A 102 5.87 -4.68 -4.48
C LEU A 102 7.19 -5.41 -4.71
N LEU A 103 7.99 -4.90 -5.64
CA LEU A 103 9.32 -5.43 -5.87
C LEU A 103 10.20 -5.25 -4.62
N MET A 104 10.04 -4.12 -3.91
CA MET A 104 10.73 -3.88 -2.63
C MET A 104 10.25 -4.84 -1.53
N GLU A 105 8.97 -5.15 -1.44
CA GLU A 105 8.46 -6.16 -0.51
C GLU A 105 9.03 -7.55 -0.79
N LEU A 106 9.10 -7.96 -2.07
CA LEU A 106 9.78 -9.20 -2.46
C LEU A 106 11.27 -9.16 -2.06
N ALA A 107 11.95 -8.02 -2.27
CA ALA A 107 13.34 -7.86 -1.86
C ALA A 107 13.52 -8.16 -0.36
N PHE A 108 12.64 -7.61 0.48
CA PHE A 108 12.70 -7.83 1.92
C PHE A 108 12.38 -9.27 2.33
N LEU A 109 11.40 -9.91 1.68
CA LEU A 109 11.10 -11.32 1.92
C LEU A 109 12.30 -12.23 1.56
N LEU A 110 12.97 -11.95 0.45
CA LEU A 110 14.16 -12.69 0.00
C LEU A 110 15.35 -12.45 0.95
N ARG A 111 15.60 -11.20 1.37
CA ARG A 111 16.63 -10.89 2.37
C ARG A 111 16.35 -11.58 3.70
N GLY A 112 15.08 -11.65 4.12
CA GLY A 112 14.65 -12.30 5.35
C GLY A 112 14.95 -13.80 5.41
N VAL A 113 15.14 -14.47 4.25
CA VAL A 113 15.55 -15.88 4.17
C VAL A 113 17.04 -16.06 3.84
N GLY A 114 17.80 -14.98 3.78
CA GLY A 114 19.24 -14.99 3.53
C GLY A 114 19.63 -15.06 2.05
N ALA A 115 18.77 -14.63 1.13
CA ALA A 115 19.18 -14.41 -0.26
C ALA A 115 20.03 -13.14 -0.38
N GLU A 116 20.93 -13.10 -1.37
CA GLU A 116 21.63 -11.87 -1.76
C GLU A 116 20.73 -11.12 -2.74
N VAL A 117 20.41 -9.85 -2.45
CA VAL A 117 19.47 -9.07 -3.26
C VAL A 117 20.12 -7.78 -3.71
N CYS A 118 20.13 -7.59 -5.03
CA CYS A 118 20.61 -6.40 -5.69
C CYS A 118 19.45 -5.75 -6.44
N TRP A 119 19.43 -4.42 -6.46
CA TRP A 119 18.39 -3.61 -7.08
C TRP A 119 18.99 -2.68 -8.12
N ILE A 120 18.35 -2.58 -9.28
CA ILE A 120 18.68 -1.62 -10.33
C ILE A 120 17.50 -0.66 -10.52
N THR A 121 17.78 0.65 -10.47
CA THR A 121 16.83 1.70 -10.86
C THR A 121 17.22 2.30 -12.21
N LEU A 122 16.31 2.26 -13.19
CA LEU A 122 16.57 2.75 -14.56
C LEU A 122 16.62 4.28 -14.66
N GLN A 123 15.87 4.96 -13.80
CA GLN A 123 15.85 6.40 -13.69
C GLN A 123 16.37 6.81 -12.31
N LYS A 124 17.37 7.71 -12.29
CA LYS A 124 17.63 8.57 -11.13
C LYS A 124 17.05 9.93 -11.48
N PRO A 125 16.07 10.47 -10.72
CA PRO A 125 15.60 11.82 -10.96
C PRO A 125 16.76 12.81 -10.86
N PRO A 126 16.75 13.89 -11.66
CA PRO A 126 17.78 14.91 -11.56
C PRO A 126 17.60 15.68 -10.24
N GLY A 127 18.41 15.33 -9.23
CA GLY A 127 18.45 16.03 -7.94
C GLY A 127 18.51 15.09 -6.71
N LYS A 128 18.76 15.66 -5.53
CA LYS A 128 18.60 14.97 -4.25
C LYS A 128 17.12 15.03 -3.83
N GLU A 129 16.30 14.12 -4.34
CA GLU A 129 14.97 13.90 -3.75
C GLU A 129 15.15 13.18 -2.40
N GLU A 130 14.84 13.87 -1.29
CA GLU A 130 14.95 13.30 0.07
C GLU A 130 14.23 11.96 0.21
N VAL A 131 13.10 11.80 -0.49
CA VAL A 131 12.31 10.56 -0.49
C VAL A 131 13.11 9.41 -1.09
N ILE A 132 13.75 9.61 -2.26
CA ILE A 132 14.53 8.56 -2.91
C ILE A 132 15.77 8.22 -2.09
N TYR A 133 16.46 9.23 -1.56
CA TYR A 133 17.60 9.02 -0.67
C TYR A 133 17.19 8.20 0.58
N SER A 134 16.06 8.53 1.19
CA SER A 134 15.51 7.77 2.32
C SER A 134 15.17 6.32 1.93
N LEU A 135 14.67 6.09 0.72
CA LEU A 135 14.35 4.74 0.23
C LEU A 135 15.61 3.92 -0.05
N GLU A 136 16.62 4.51 -0.68
CA GLU A 136 17.91 3.85 -0.92
C GLU A 136 18.55 3.44 0.41
N ASN A 137 18.57 4.33 1.42
CA ASN A 137 19.06 3.98 2.75
C ASN A 137 18.25 2.85 3.41
N LYS A 138 16.92 2.91 3.33
CA LYS A 138 16.04 1.85 3.88
C LYS A 138 16.31 0.49 3.21
N MET A 139 16.62 0.49 1.92
CA MET A 139 17.00 -0.71 1.18
C MET A 139 18.35 -1.25 1.67
N LEU A 140 19.35 -0.37 1.79
CA LEU A 140 20.69 -0.72 2.29
C LEU A 140 20.67 -1.24 3.72
N ASP A 141 19.88 -0.64 4.61
CA ASP A 141 19.71 -1.07 6.01
C ASP A 141 19.14 -2.50 6.12
N ARG A 142 18.38 -2.93 5.11
CA ARG A 142 17.87 -4.32 4.98
C ARG A 142 18.78 -5.22 4.14
N GLY A 143 19.97 -4.73 3.80
CA GLY A 143 21.00 -5.44 3.04
C GLY A 143 20.65 -5.63 1.55
N VAL A 144 19.80 -4.78 0.99
CA VAL A 144 19.55 -4.72 -0.45
C VAL A 144 20.51 -3.72 -1.07
N GLN A 145 21.41 -4.19 -1.94
CA GLN A 145 22.36 -3.33 -2.63
C GLN A 145 21.66 -2.60 -3.77
N VAL A 146 21.85 -1.28 -3.90
CA VAL A 146 21.22 -0.47 -4.97
C VAL A 146 22.29 0.01 -5.94
N PHE A 147 22.15 -0.37 -7.21
CA PHE A 147 23.07 -0.01 -8.28
C PHE A 147 22.45 0.96 -9.28
N SER A 148 23.31 1.75 -9.90
CA SER A 148 22.97 2.48 -11.12
C SER A 148 22.71 1.49 -12.26
N ALA A 149 21.69 1.75 -13.07
CA ALA A 149 21.40 0.94 -14.26
C ALA A 149 22.52 0.94 -15.32
N LYS A 150 23.47 1.88 -15.22
CA LYS A 150 24.61 2.02 -16.15
C LYS A 150 25.89 1.56 -15.48
N GLY A 151 26.63 0.66 -16.14
CA GLY A 151 27.98 0.27 -15.74
C GLY A 151 28.26 -1.23 -15.82
N GLN A 152 29.55 -1.58 -15.78
CA GLN A 152 30.02 -2.97 -15.85
C GLN A 152 29.56 -3.81 -14.64
N GLU A 153 29.36 -3.18 -13.49
CA GLU A 153 28.90 -3.83 -12.25
C GLU A 153 27.49 -4.42 -12.42
N ALA A 154 26.56 -3.66 -13.00
CA ALA A 154 25.19 -4.11 -13.26
C ALA A 154 25.16 -5.31 -14.23
N ILE A 155 25.99 -5.26 -15.29
CA ILE A 155 26.15 -6.35 -16.26
C ILE A 155 26.70 -7.60 -15.58
N THR A 156 27.80 -7.43 -14.83
CA THR A 156 28.49 -8.54 -14.16
C THR A 156 27.58 -9.21 -13.14
N THR A 157 26.81 -8.42 -12.40
CA THR A 157 25.82 -8.90 -11.42
C THR A 157 24.71 -9.68 -12.12
N ALA A 158 24.18 -9.17 -13.24
CA ALA A 158 23.12 -9.85 -13.99
C ALA A 158 23.55 -11.21 -14.54
N ILE A 159 24.78 -11.32 -15.04
CA ILE A 159 25.34 -12.60 -15.53
C ILE A 159 25.47 -13.60 -14.37
N LYS A 160 25.98 -13.15 -13.21
CA LYS A 160 26.19 -13.98 -12.02
C LYS A 160 24.90 -14.37 -11.31
N ALA A 161 23.86 -13.55 -11.41
CA ALA A 161 22.60 -13.77 -10.73
C ALA A 161 22.00 -15.16 -11.03
N ASP A 162 21.40 -15.74 -10.00
CA ASP A 162 20.61 -16.96 -10.10
C ASP A 162 19.23 -16.68 -10.69
N LEU A 163 18.70 -15.48 -10.43
CA LEU A 163 17.40 -15.01 -10.86
C LEU A 163 17.44 -13.50 -11.17
N LEU A 164 16.83 -13.10 -12.28
CA LEU A 164 16.57 -11.72 -12.64
C LEU A 164 15.07 -11.45 -12.58
N VAL A 165 14.61 -10.46 -11.80
CA VAL A 165 13.19 -10.06 -11.79
C VAL A 165 13.06 -8.70 -12.46
N LEU A 166 12.40 -8.66 -13.61
CA LEU A 166 12.06 -7.43 -14.31
C LEU A 166 10.69 -6.95 -13.84
N ASN A 167 10.63 -5.76 -13.25
CA ASN A 167 9.40 -5.15 -12.77
C ASN A 167 8.80 -4.22 -13.82
N THR A 168 7.53 -4.43 -14.14
CA THR A 168 6.76 -3.70 -15.16
C THR A 168 7.23 -3.91 -16.60
N ALA A 169 6.38 -3.58 -17.57
CA ALA A 169 6.72 -3.68 -18.98
C ALA A 169 7.89 -2.76 -19.40
N VAL A 170 8.15 -1.70 -18.62
CA VAL A 170 9.17 -0.70 -18.93
C VAL A 170 10.59 -1.22 -18.66
N ALA A 171 10.76 -2.11 -17.68
CA ALA A 171 12.07 -2.64 -17.33
C ALA A 171 12.71 -3.47 -18.45
N GLY A 172 11.91 -4.00 -19.39
CA GLY A 172 12.43 -4.77 -20.54
C GLY A 172 13.44 -3.99 -21.39
N LYS A 173 13.32 -2.65 -21.48
CA LYS A 173 14.26 -1.80 -22.25
C LYS A 173 15.70 -1.88 -21.72
N TRP A 174 15.87 -2.18 -20.43
CA TRP A 174 17.19 -2.29 -19.84
C TRP A 174 17.94 -3.53 -20.32
N LEU A 175 17.22 -4.64 -20.52
CA LEU A 175 17.79 -5.90 -20.98
C LEU A 175 18.45 -5.73 -22.36
N ASP A 176 17.76 -5.05 -23.28
CA ASP A 176 18.29 -4.70 -24.60
C ASP A 176 19.52 -3.78 -24.54
N ALA A 177 19.41 -2.69 -23.78
CA ALA A 177 20.45 -1.66 -23.76
C ALA A 177 21.74 -2.12 -23.07
N VAL A 178 21.64 -3.03 -22.10
CA VAL A 178 22.74 -3.36 -21.19
C VAL A 178 23.29 -4.77 -21.44
N LEU A 179 22.47 -5.70 -21.92
CA LEU A 179 22.83 -7.12 -21.97
C LEU A 179 22.82 -7.71 -23.38
N ASN A 180 22.73 -6.89 -24.44
CA ASN A 180 22.58 -7.30 -25.84
C ASN A 180 23.37 -8.56 -26.27
N LYS A 181 24.65 -8.68 -25.86
CA LYS A 181 25.51 -9.85 -26.19
C LYS A 181 25.33 -11.08 -25.29
N ASN A 182 24.74 -10.91 -24.10
CA ASN A 182 24.55 -11.93 -23.07
C ASN A 182 23.09 -12.37 -22.92
N VAL A 183 22.19 -11.89 -23.78
CA VAL A 183 20.75 -12.20 -23.74
C VAL A 183 20.50 -13.71 -23.64
N PRO A 184 21.09 -14.59 -24.49
CA PRO A 184 20.80 -16.02 -24.44
C PRO A 184 21.16 -16.67 -23.10
N GLN A 185 22.22 -16.18 -22.43
CA GLN A 185 22.67 -16.68 -21.13
C GLN A 185 21.77 -16.21 -19.97
N ILE A 186 21.18 -15.02 -20.10
CA ILE A 186 20.41 -14.38 -19.03
C ILE A 186 18.94 -14.72 -19.11
N LEU A 187 18.39 -14.83 -20.33
CA LEU A 187 16.96 -15.05 -20.58
C LEU A 187 16.34 -16.21 -19.80
N PRO A 188 16.98 -17.39 -19.68
CA PRO A 188 16.41 -18.52 -18.93
C PRO A 188 16.22 -18.25 -17.43
N LYS A 189 16.85 -17.19 -16.91
CA LYS A 189 16.79 -16.79 -15.50
C LYS A 189 15.85 -15.61 -15.24
N VAL A 190 15.17 -15.12 -16.28
CA VAL A 190 14.33 -13.92 -16.18
C VAL A 190 12.91 -14.28 -15.75
N LEU A 191 12.47 -13.67 -14.66
CA LEU A 191 11.07 -13.57 -14.27
C LEU A 191 10.57 -12.16 -14.59
N TRP A 192 9.59 -12.04 -15.48
CA TRP A 192 8.94 -10.77 -15.75
C TRP A 192 7.70 -10.61 -14.85
N TRP A 193 7.74 -9.67 -13.92
CA TRP A 193 6.65 -9.38 -13.00
C TRP A 193 5.91 -8.11 -13.42
N ILE A 194 4.70 -8.28 -13.96
CA ILE A 194 3.92 -7.22 -14.59
C ILE A 194 2.74 -6.87 -13.68
N HIS A 195 2.56 -5.57 -13.44
CA HIS A 195 1.55 -5.04 -12.51
C HIS A 195 0.51 -4.17 -13.22
N GLU A 196 0.55 -4.14 -14.55
CA GLU A 196 -0.34 -3.34 -15.38
C GLU A 196 -1.27 -4.22 -16.22
N MET A 197 -2.55 -3.86 -16.24
CA MET A 197 -3.53 -4.46 -17.17
C MET A 197 -3.39 -3.91 -18.59
N ARG A 198 -2.19 -4.05 -19.17
CA ARG A 198 -1.90 -3.62 -20.55
C ARG A 198 -1.77 -4.81 -21.47
N GLY A 199 -2.89 -5.54 -21.66
CA GLY A 199 -3.02 -6.61 -22.66
C GLY A 199 -2.63 -6.23 -24.11
N HIS A 200 -2.46 -4.95 -24.44
CA HIS A 200 -1.92 -4.53 -25.74
C HIS A 200 -0.41 -4.72 -25.85
N TYR A 201 0.35 -4.78 -24.73
CA TYR A 201 1.77 -5.12 -24.77
C TYR A 201 2.03 -6.53 -25.29
N PHE A 202 1.04 -7.41 -25.21
CA PHE A 202 1.14 -8.79 -25.68
C PHE A 202 0.41 -9.02 -27.01
N LYS A 203 -0.08 -7.97 -27.68
CA LYS A 203 -0.58 -8.07 -29.07
C LYS A 203 0.62 -8.09 -30.01
N LEU A 204 0.67 -9.04 -30.95
CA LEU A 204 1.77 -9.19 -31.91
C LEU A 204 2.21 -7.86 -32.57
N ASP A 205 1.27 -6.97 -32.89
CA ASP A 205 1.58 -5.68 -33.54
C ASP A 205 2.32 -4.69 -32.62
N TYR A 206 2.13 -4.79 -31.30
CA TYR A 206 2.86 -4.00 -30.31
C TYR A 206 4.19 -4.66 -29.92
N VAL A 207 4.28 -5.99 -30.04
CA VAL A 207 5.50 -6.79 -29.81
C VAL A 207 6.61 -6.40 -30.78
N LYS A 208 6.27 -6.01 -32.01
CA LYS A 208 7.22 -5.42 -33.00
C LYS A 208 7.90 -4.13 -32.53
N HIS A 209 7.32 -3.45 -31.54
CA HIS A 209 7.85 -2.23 -30.93
C HIS A 209 8.37 -2.45 -29.51
N LEU A 210 8.25 -3.67 -28.98
CA LEU A 210 8.92 -4.04 -27.75
C LEU A 210 10.43 -4.17 -28.03
N PRO A 211 11.26 -3.92 -27.00
CA PRO A 211 12.69 -4.21 -27.06
C PRO A 211 12.92 -5.62 -27.63
N MET A 212 13.95 -5.81 -28.45
CA MET A 212 14.28 -7.05 -29.16
C MET A 212 14.21 -8.27 -28.24
N VAL A 213 14.61 -8.16 -26.98
CA VAL A 213 14.55 -9.27 -26.02
C VAL A 213 13.12 -9.58 -25.57
N ALA A 214 12.28 -8.56 -25.41
CA ALA A 214 10.85 -8.77 -25.15
C ALA A 214 10.11 -9.33 -26.37
N GLY A 215 10.55 -8.97 -27.59
CA GLY A 215 10.12 -9.63 -28.83
C GLY A 215 10.56 -11.09 -28.88
N SER A 216 11.85 -11.37 -28.67
CA SER A 216 12.41 -12.73 -28.70
C SER A 216 11.82 -13.67 -27.63
N MET A 217 11.46 -13.15 -26.44
CA MET A 217 10.76 -13.95 -25.41
C MET A 217 9.35 -14.37 -25.83
N ILE A 218 8.66 -13.55 -26.61
CA ILE A 218 7.29 -13.80 -27.06
C ILE A 218 7.29 -14.64 -28.34
N ASP A 219 8.23 -14.37 -29.25
CA ASP A 219 8.36 -15.06 -30.55
C ASP A 219 8.93 -16.48 -30.41
N SER A 220 9.74 -16.75 -29.37
CA SER A 220 10.36 -18.07 -29.21
C SER A 220 9.48 -19.06 -28.43
N TYR A 221 8.63 -18.61 -27.49
CA TYR A 221 7.76 -19.44 -26.66
C TYR A 221 6.62 -18.59 -26.11
N MET A 222 5.37 -19.08 -26.03
CA MET A 222 4.42 -18.44 -25.11
C MET A 222 4.94 -18.65 -23.69
N PRO A 223 5.40 -17.61 -22.97
CA PRO A 223 5.99 -17.81 -21.66
C PRO A 223 4.92 -18.33 -20.70
N LYS A 224 5.31 -19.32 -19.89
CA LYS A 224 4.45 -19.85 -18.83
C LYS A 224 4.05 -18.70 -17.91
N THR A 225 2.74 -18.44 -17.83
CA THR A 225 2.18 -17.27 -17.14
C THR A 225 1.61 -17.67 -15.80
N TYR A 226 1.85 -16.86 -14.78
CA TYR A 226 1.39 -17.09 -13.41
C TYR A 226 0.63 -15.88 -12.87
N VAL A 227 -0.39 -16.14 -12.05
CA VAL A 227 -1.08 -15.10 -11.27
C VAL A 227 -0.64 -15.21 -9.82
N VAL A 228 0.01 -14.15 -9.32
CA VAL A 228 0.42 -14.03 -7.92
C VAL A 228 -0.33 -12.87 -7.30
N HIS A 229 -1.39 -13.17 -6.54
CA HIS A 229 -2.08 -12.15 -5.76
C HIS A 229 -1.20 -11.68 -4.60
N LEU A 230 -1.30 -10.38 -4.32
CA LEU A 230 -0.58 -9.73 -3.24
C LEU A 230 -1.21 -10.06 -1.88
N GLY A 231 -0.45 -9.82 -0.82
CA GLY A 231 -0.91 -10.01 0.56
C GLY A 231 -0.72 -8.75 1.40
N ASN A 232 -1.55 -8.58 2.43
CA ASN A 232 -1.35 -7.56 3.44
C ASN A 232 -0.10 -7.88 4.27
N SER A 233 0.68 -6.83 4.57
CA SER A 233 1.85 -6.94 5.43
C SER A 233 1.45 -7.23 6.86
N LYS A 234 2.37 -7.79 7.64
CA LYS A 234 2.13 -8.06 9.07
C LYS A 234 1.81 -6.79 9.85
N GLU A 235 2.53 -5.70 9.59
CA GLU A 235 2.35 -4.43 10.31
C GLU A 235 0.94 -3.86 10.10
N LEU A 236 0.39 -3.96 8.88
CA LEU A 236 -0.98 -3.53 8.61
C LEU A 236 -1.99 -4.39 9.38
N MET A 237 -1.79 -5.71 9.40
CA MET A 237 -2.67 -6.64 10.10
C MET A 237 -2.64 -6.40 11.62
N ASP A 238 -1.46 -6.15 12.20
CA ASP A 238 -1.31 -5.85 13.63
C ASP A 238 -2.13 -4.60 14.00
N VAL A 239 -2.10 -3.55 13.17
CA VAL A 239 -2.94 -2.34 13.37
C VAL A 239 -4.42 -2.64 13.17
N ALA A 240 -4.78 -3.46 12.18
CA ALA A 240 -6.18 -3.80 11.90
C ALA A 240 -6.81 -4.68 12.99
N GLU A 241 -6.01 -5.46 13.71
CA GLU A 241 -6.46 -6.34 14.81
C GLU A 241 -6.44 -5.65 16.18
N ASP A 242 -5.67 -4.56 16.33
CA ASP A 242 -5.67 -3.73 17.54
C ASP A 242 -6.87 -2.78 17.58
N ASN A 243 -7.86 -3.12 18.42
CA ASN A 243 -9.07 -2.32 18.61
C ASN A 243 -8.81 -0.95 19.25
N ILE A 244 -7.80 -0.83 20.12
CA ILE A 244 -7.45 0.43 20.78
C ILE A 244 -6.80 1.35 19.76
N ALA A 245 -5.81 0.85 19.01
CA ALA A 245 -5.15 1.62 17.96
C ALA A 245 -6.15 2.11 16.91
N LYS A 246 -7.04 1.23 16.41
CA LYS A 246 -8.10 1.62 15.47
C LYS A 246 -8.99 2.73 16.00
N ARG A 247 -9.42 2.65 17.27
CA ARG A 247 -10.29 3.68 17.86
C ARG A 247 -9.59 5.04 17.93
N VAL A 248 -8.34 5.07 18.41
CA VAL A 248 -7.55 6.30 18.50
C VAL A 248 -7.32 6.91 17.12
N LEU A 249 -6.95 6.10 16.13
CA LEU A 249 -6.76 6.54 14.75
C LEU A 249 -8.05 7.07 14.12
N ARG A 250 -9.18 6.39 14.36
CA ARG A 250 -10.49 6.80 13.89
C ARG A 250 -10.89 8.16 14.44
N GLU A 251 -10.78 8.35 15.75
CA GLU A 251 -11.13 9.61 16.41
C GLU A 251 -10.28 10.76 15.87
N HIS A 252 -8.95 10.57 15.79
CA HIS A 252 -8.03 11.60 15.29
C HIS A 252 -8.36 12.04 13.86
N VAL A 253 -8.56 11.08 12.94
CA VAL A 253 -8.85 11.41 11.53
C VAL A 253 -10.25 12.00 11.39
N ARG A 254 -11.25 11.52 12.14
CA ARG A 254 -12.60 12.06 12.09
C ARG A 254 -12.68 13.49 12.63
N GLU A 255 -11.97 13.78 13.72
CA GLU A 255 -11.82 15.13 14.25
C GLU A 255 -11.19 16.07 13.20
N PHE A 256 -10.08 15.64 12.59
CA PHE A 256 -9.42 16.39 11.52
C PHE A 256 -10.35 16.69 10.33
N LEU A 257 -11.26 15.76 9.98
CA LEU A 257 -12.23 15.92 8.90
C LEU A 257 -13.51 16.64 9.33
N GLY A 258 -13.71 16.93 10.62
CA GLY A 258 -14.98 17.46 11.14
C GLY A 258 -16.16 16.49 10.95
N VAL A 259 -15.90 15.18 11.01
CA VAL A 259 -16.89 14.10 10.88
C VAL A 259 -17.17 13.52 12.27
N ARG A 260 -18.42 13.30 12.64
CA ARG A 260 -18.75 12.72 13.96
C ARG A 260 -18.60 11.20 13.95
N ASN A 261 -18.58 10.57 15.12
CA ASN A 261 -18.40 9.12 15.22
C ASN A 261 -19.61 8.32 14.71
N GLU A 262 -20.81 8.89 14.82
CA GLU A 262 -22.06 8.31 14.31
C GLU A 262 -22.25 8.50 12.79
N ASP A 263 -21.56 9.47 12.19
CA ASP A 263 -21.67 9.75 10.76
C ASP A 263 -21.03 8.63 9.93
N ILE A 264 -21.54 8.43 8.71
CA ILE A 264 -21.03 7.44 7.77
C ILE A 264 -20.05 8.07 6.81
N LEU A 265 -18.85 7.50 6.70
CA LEU A 265 -17.78 7.99 5.84
C LEU A 265 -17.42 6.98 4.74
N PHE A 266 -17.71 7.35 3.50
CA PHE A 266 -17.27 6.63 2.30
C PHE A 266 -15.92 7.15 1.82
N ALA A 267 -14.99 6.28 1.44
CA ALA A 267 -13.67 6.71 1.00
C ALA A 267 -13.23 6.13 -0.33
N ALA A 268 -12.64 6.99 -1.17
CA ALA A 268 -11.78 6.57 -2.27
C ALA A 268 -10.33 6.87 -1.89
N ILE A 269 -9.50 5.82 -1.77
CA ILE A 269 -8.09 5.93 -1.38
C ILE A 269 -7.22 5.45 -2.54
N ASN A 270 -6.71 6.39 -3.33
CA ASN A 270 -5.85 6.14 -4.49
C ASN A 270 -5.34 7.46 -5.07
N SER A 271 -4.34 7.39 -5.96
CA SER A 271 -3.87 8.55 -6.74
C SER A 271 -5.03 9.21 -7.50
N VAL A 272 -5.13 10.54 -7.45
CA VAL A 272 -6.16 11.27 -8.21
C VAL A 272 -5.84 11.32 -9.70
N SER A 273 -6.59 10.55 -10.49
CA SER A 273 -6.51 10.53 -11.95
C SER A 273 -7.81 10.00 -12.56
N ARG A 274 -8.10 10.36 -13.82
CA ARG A 274 -9.36 9.96 -14.48
C ARG A 274 -9.62 8.44 -14.46
N GLY A 275 -8.56 7.64 -14.55
CA GLY A 275 -8.67 6.17 -14.51
C GLY A 275 -9.11 5.61 -13.16
N LYS A 276 -9.09 6.40 -12.09
CA LYS A 276 -9.48 5.98 -10.74
C LYS A 276 -10.91 6.38 -10.35
N GLY A 277 -11.62 7.10 -11.24
CA GLY A 277 -13.07 7.31 -11.18
C GLY A 277 -13.57 8.14 -9.99
N GLN A 278 -12.76 9.06 -9.46
CA GLN A 278 -13.20 9.94 -8.37
C GLN A 278 -14.38 10.83 -8.77
N ASP A 279 -14.48 11.22 -10.04
CA ASP A 279 -15.59 11.99 -10.58
C ASP A 279 -16.90 11.20 -10.54
N LEU A 280 -16.87 9.93 -10.93
CA LEU A 280 -18.02 9.04 -10.88
C LEU A 280 -18.39 8.69 -9.43
N PHE A 281 -17.40 8.56 -8.53
CA PHE A 281 -17.63 8.40 -7.10
C PHE A 281 -18.40 9.61 -6.52
N LEU A 282 -17.96 10.84 -6.81
CA LEU A 282 -18.64 12.05 -6.33
C LEU A 282 -20.04 12.21 -6.92
N ARG A 283 -20.25 11.85 -8.19
CA ARG A 283 -21.59 11.84 -8.80
C ARG A 283 -22.52 10.84 -8.11
N SER A 284 -22.02 9.63 -7.83
CA SER A 284 -22.78 8.58 -7.14
C SER A 284 -23.10 8.99 -5.70
N PHE A 285 -22.14 9.64 -5.03
CA PHE A 285 -22.34 10.18 -3.69
C PHE A 285 -23.43 11.25 -3.68
N HIS A 286 -23.38 12.22 -4.60
CA HIS A 286 -24.44 13.22 -4.76
C HIS A 286 -25.82 12.57 -5.01
N GLU A 287 -25.90 11.61 -5.94
CA GLU A 287 -27.15 10.90 -6.22
C GLU A 287 -27.65 10.11 -5.00
N SER A 288 -26.75 9.54 -4.18
CA SER A 288 -27.14 8.85 -2.94
C SER A 288 -27.78 9.81 -1.92
N LEU A 289 -27.29 11.05 -1.82
CA LEU A 289 -27.89 12.08 -0.97
C LEU A 289 -29.30 12.45 -1.44
N GLN A 290 -29.49 12.57 -2.76
CA GLN A 290 -30.82 12.82 -3.35
C GLN A 290 -31.78 11.67 -3.04
N ILE A 291 -31.35 10.42 -3.23
CA ILE A 291 -32.19 9.23 -2.93
C ILE A 291 -32.59 9.21 -1.44
N ILE A 292 -31.65 9.50 -0.53
CA ILE A 292 -31.92 9.56 0.92
C ILE A 292 -32.97 10.62 1.23
N GLN A 293 -32.82 11.82 0.64
CA GLN A 293 -33.72 12.95 0.85
C GLN A 293 -35.12 12.69 0.28
N GLU A 294 -35.21 12.26 -0.99
CA GLU A 294 -36.47 12.00 -1.69
C GLU A 294 -37.29 10.91 -1.00
N LYS A 295 -36.62 9.84 -0.55
CA LYS A 295 -37.26 8.72 0.15
C LYS A 295 -37.41 8.95 1.66
N LYS A 296 -36.97 10.11 2.19
CA LYS A 296 -37.01 10.45 3.61
C LYS A 296 -36.43 9.34 4.51
N LEU A 297 -35.33 8.74 4.08
CA LEU A 297 -34.69 7.64 4.80
C LEU A 297 -34.03 8.16 6.07
N GLN A 298 -34.27 7.48 7.19
CA GLN A 298 -33.59 7.77 8.45
C GLN A 298 -32.21 7.13 8.44
N VAL A 299 -31.17 7.95 8.26
CA VAL A 299 -29.77 7.53 8.26
C VAL A 299 -28.91 8.57 8.98
N PRO A 300 -27.77 8.18 9.57
CA PRO A 300 -26.77 9.15 10.02
C PRO A 300 -26.31 10.09 8.90
N SER A 301 -25.67 11.21 9.24
CA SER A 301 -25.09 12.07 8.21
C SER A 301 -24.07 11.28 7.40
N VAL A 302 -24.03 11.53 6.09
CA VAL A 302 -23.19 10.80 5.17
C VAL A 302 -22.17 11.75 4.55
N HIS A 303 -20.90 11.33 4.58
CA HIS A 303 -19.74 12.05 4.09
C HIS A 303 -18.94 11.19 3.10
N ALA A 304 -18.18 11.86 2.25
CA ALA A 304 -17.24 11.26 1.32
C ALA A 304 -15.85 11.84 1.55
N VAL A 305 -14.80 11.01 1.44
CA VAL A 305 -13.41 11.45 1.48
C VAL A 305 -12.62 10.89 0.29
N ILE A 306 -11.81 11.74 -0.33
CA ILE A 306 -10.84 11.36 -1.34
C ILE A 306 -9.45 11.51 -0.73
N VAL A 307 -8.76 10.39 -0.51
CA VAL A 307 -7.39 10.35 0.02
C VAL A 307 -6.44 10.06 -1.14
N GLY A 308 -5.50 10.98 -1.38
CA GLY A 308 -4.64 10.93 -2.56
C GLY A 308 -4.67 12.18 -3.45
N SER A 309 -5.39 13.22 -3.03
CA SER A 309 -5.35 14.55 -3.68
C SER A 309 -3.95 15.14 -3.57
N ASP A 310 -3.55 15.95 -4.53
CA ASP A 310 -2.38 16.80 -4.40
C ASP A 310 -2.85 18.26 -4.31
N MET A 311 -3.12 18.71 -3.08
CA MET A 311 -3.59 20.08 -2.85
C MET A 311 -2.58 21.13 -3.31
N SER A 312 -1.32 20.77 -3.53
CA SER A 312 -0.28 21.68 -4.00
C SER A 312 -0.23 21.81 -5.53
N MET A 313 -0.58 20.75 -6.27
CA MET A 313 -0.39 20.70 -7.72
C MET A 313 -1.60 21.18 -8.55
N GLN A 314 -2.77 21.40 -7.92
CA GLN A 314 -4.02 21.92 -8.54
C GLN A 314 -4.25 21.43 -9.99
N THR A 315 -4.15 20.11 -10.21
CA THR A 315 -4.29 19.55 -11.55
C THR A 315 -5.67 19.87 -12.13
N LYS A 316 -5.79 19.96 -13.47
CA LYS A 316 -7.07 20.21 -14.14
C LYS A 316 -8.18 19.27 -13.64
N PHE A 317 -7.86 18.01 -13.43
CA PHE A 317 -8.83 17.02 -12.94
C PHE A 317 -9.24 17.28 -11.49
N GLU A 318 -8.30 17.62 -10.59
CA GLU A 318 -8.66 18.00 -9.21
C GLU A 318 -9.56 19.24 -9.15
N THR A 319 -9.28 20.24 -9.98
CA THR A 319 -10.12 21.43 -10.12
C THR A 319 -11.52 21.07 -10.60
N GLU A 320 -11.65 20.14 -11.57
CA GLU A 320 -12.95 19.62 -12.01
C GLU A 320 -13.73 18.95 -10.86
N LEU A 321 -13.07 18.15 -10.02
CA LEU A 321 -13.71 17.49 -8.86
C LEU A 321 -14.22 18.52 -7.83
N ARG A 322 -13.39 19.52 -7.50
CA ARG A 322 -13.75 20.58 -6.54
C ARG A 322 -14.87 21.46 -7.07
N ASN A 323 -14.82 21.81 -8.35
CA ASN A 323 -15.88 22.58 -9.01
C ASN A 323 -17.20 21.82 -8.99
N PHE A 324 -17.20 20.51 -9.24
CA PHE A 324 -18.39 19.68 -9.12
C PHE A 324 -18.99 19.73 -7.70
N VAL A 325 -18.15 19.57 -6.67
CA VAL A 325 -18.57 19.61 -5.26
C VAL A 325 -19.21 20.96 -4.90
N ASN A 326 -18.60 22.06 -5.34
CA ASN A 326 -19.12 23.42 -5.12
C ASN A 326 -20.42 23.68 -5.89
N LEU A 327 -20.47 23.32 -7.18
CA LEU A 327 -21.64 23.46 -8.04
C LEU A 327 -22.85 22.71 -7.45
N LYS A 328 -22.61 21.53 -6.88
CA LYS A 328 -23.64 20.70 -6.25
C LYS A 328 -23.93 21.07 -4.78
N LYS A 329 -23.21 22.05 -4.22
CA LYS A 329 -23.39 22.54 -2.84
C LYS A 329 -23.21 21.45 -1.77
N ILE A 330 -22.30 20.50 -2.00
CA ILE A 330 -22.00 19.37 -1.10
C ILE A 330 -20.63 19.47 -0.43
N GLN A 331 -19.98 20.63 -0.47
CA GLN A 331 -18.64 20.88 0.10
C GLN A 331 -18.52 20.61 1.59
N HIS A 332 -19.62 20.71 2.34
CA HIS A 332 -19.67 20.40 3.78
C HIS A 332 -19.70 18.88 4.07
N ARG A 333 -19.83 18.04 3.04
CA ARG A 333 -19.88 16.57 3.14
C ARG A 333 -18.76 15.87 2.38
N VAL A 334 -17.98 16.59 1.58
CA VAL A 334 -16.92 16.02 0.75
C VAL A 334 -15.58 16.56 1.18
N HIS A 335 -14.68 15.64 1.54
CA HIS A 335 -13.37 15.93 2.08
C HIS A 335 -12.27 15.51 1.11
N PHE A 336 -11.23 16.34 1.00
CA PHE A 336 -10.05 16.05 0.19
C PHE A 336 -8.83 15.99 1.11
N VAL A 337 -8.11 14.87 1.02
CA VAL A 337 -6.92 14.60 1.83
C VAL A 337 -5.73 14.38 0.90
N ASN A 338 -4.59 14.95 1.28
CA ASN A 338 -3.35 14.80 0.53
C ASN A 338 -2.95 13.33 0.36
N LYS A 339 -2.14 13.05 -0.66
CA LYS A 339 -1.45 11.76 -0.80
C LYS A 339 -0.70 11.40 0.48
N THR A 340 -0.83 10.15 0.90
CA THR A 340 -0.23 9.60 2.11
C THR A 340 0.35 8.23 1.82
N LEU A 341 1.42 7.89 2.54
CA LEU A 341 2.02 6.56 2.58
C LEU A 341 1.46 5.73 3.74
N ASN A 342 0.84 6.38 4.72
CA ASN A 342 0.22 5.73 5.86
C ASN A 342 -1.29 5.76 5.68
N VAL A 343 -1.84 4.66 5.15
CA VAL A 343 -3.29 4.52 4.87
C VAL A 343 -4.07 4.01 6.08
N ALA A 344 -3.41 3.35 7.04
CA ALA A 344 -4.07 2.74 8.19
C ALA A 344 -4.95 3.71 9.02
N PRO A 345 -4.55 4.97 9.28
CA PRO A 345 -5.41 5.93 9.96
C PRO A 345 -6.72 6.19 9.22
N TYR A 346 -6.66 6.30 7.88
CA TYR A 346 -7.83 6.55 7.05
C TYR A 346 -8.71 5.31 6.94
N LEU A 347 -8.12 4.12 6.85
CA LEU A 347 -8.86 2.85 6.88
C LEU A 347 -9.60 2.67 8.22
N ALA A 348 -8.98 3.01 9.35
CA ALA A 348 -9.66 2.95 10.65
C ALA A 348 -10.84 3.95 10.77
N ALA A 349 -10.75 5.09 10.08
CA ALA A 349 -11.71 6.18 10.19
C ALA A 349 -12.97 6.03 9.33
N ILE A 350 -12.91 5.23 8.26
CA ILE A 350 -13.99 5.11 7.27
C ILE A 350 -14.97 3.99 7.66
N ASP A 351 -16.11 3.92 6.98
CA ASP A 351 -17.11 2.86 7.19
C ASP A 351 -17.28 1.99 5.95
N VAL A 352 -16.92 2.50 4.77
CA VAL A 352 -17.02 1.82 3.48
C VAL A 352 -15.91 2.29 2.56
N LEU A 353 -15.14 1.35 1.99
CA LEU A 353 -14.22 1.66 0.91
C LEU A 353 -14.95 1.65 -0.43
N VAL A 354 -14.68 2.64 -1.28
CA VAL A 354 -15.14 2.71 -2.67
C VAL A 354 -13.93 2.56 -3.60
N GLN A 355 -13.81 1.38 -4.22
CA GLN A 355 -12.79 1.09 -5.23
C GLN A 355 -13.38 1.33 -6.63
N ASN A 356 -13.26 2.57 -7.12
CA ASN A 356 -13.93 2.99 -8.35
C ASN A 356 -13.01 3.11 -9.57
N SER A 357 -12.01 2.24 -9.69
CA SER A 357 -11.13 2.23 -10.89
C SER A 357 -11.93 1.93 -12.17
N GLN A 358 -11.61 2.65 -13.25
CA GLN A 358 -12.36 2.69 -14.51
C GLN A 358 -11.63 2.01 -15.66
N GLY A 359 -12.27 1.91 -16.82
CA GLY A 359 -11.71 1.27 -18.01
C GLY A 359 -11.51 -0.22 -17.78
N ARG A 360 -10.25 -0.69 -17.75
CA ARG A 360 -9.93 -2.10 -17.47
C ARG A 360 -10.03 -2.45 -15.98
N GLY A 361 -10.19 -1.46 -15.10
CA GLY A 361 -10.27 -1.65 -13.66
C GLY A 361 -8.90 -1.58 -12.98
N GLU A 362 -8.86 -2.01 -11.73
CA GLU A 362 -7.65 -2.04 -10.90
C GLU A 362 -6.93 -3.38 -11.06
N CYS A 363 -5.61 -3.40 -11.27
CA CYS A 363 -4.88 -4.65 -11.60
C CYS A 363 -5.10 -5.73 -10.55
N PHE A 364 -4.77 -5.42 -9.30
CA PHE A 364 -5.13 -6.24 -8.16
C PHE A 364 -6.00 -5.41 -7.21
N GLY A 365 -5.45 -4.29 -6.72
CA GLY A 365 -6.14 -3.40 -5.80
C GLY A 365 -5.78 -3.70 -4.36
N ARG A 366 -4.51 -3.44 -4.01
CA ARG A 366 -4.00 -3.64 -2.65
C ARG A 366 -4.89 -2.97 -1.60
N ILE A 367 -5.30 -1.72 -1.85
CA ILE A 367 -6.18 -0.99 -0.94
C ILE A 367 -7.51 -1.72 -0.64
N THR A 368 -7.99 -2.56 -1.56
CA THR A 368 -9.18 -3.38 -1.38
C THR A 368 -8.97 -4.46 -0.32
N ILE A 369 -7.85 -5.20 -0.37
CA ILE A 369 -7.52 -6.18 0.67
C ILE A 369 -7.12 -5.51 1.99
N GLU A 370 -6.54 -4.31 1.94
CA GLU A 370 -6.22 -3.53 3.15
C GLU A 370 -7.52 -3.10 3.85
N ALA A 371 -8.50 -2.57 3.13
CA ALA A 371 -9.79 -2.22 3.72
C ALA A 371 -10.54 -3.43 4.28
N MET A 372 -10.49 -4.56 3.58
CA MET A 372 -11.05 -5.81 4.10
C MET A 372 -10.36 -6.27 5.40
N ALA A 373 -9.06 -6.05 5.57
CA ALA A 373 -8.38 -6.32 6.84
C ALA A 373 -8.93 -5.47 7.99
N PHE A 374 -9.30 -4.21 7.71
CA PHE A 374 -9.98 -3.32 8.66
C PHE A 374 -11.47 -3.63 8.83
N GLN A 375 -11.95 -4.78 8.34
CA GLN A 375 -13.35 -5.20 8.40
C GLN A 375 -14.29 -4.20 7.72
N LEU A 376 -13.86 -3.61 6.61
CA LEU A 376 -14.67 -2.69 5.82
C LEU A 376 -15.29 -3.40 4.62
N PRO A 377 -16.60 -3.21 4.36
CA PRO A 377 -17.17 -3.62 3.08
C PRO A 377 -16.63 -2.74 1.95
N VAL A 378 -16.54 -3.34 0.77
CA VAL A 378 -16.04 -2.67 -0.44
C VAL A 378 -17.13 -2.49 -1.47
N LEU A 379 -17.32 -1.27 -1.96
CA LEU A 379 -18.11 -0.97 -3.16
C LEU A 379 -17.14 -0.82 -4.34
N GLY A 380 -17.14 -1.79 -5.26
CA GLY A 380 -16.10 -1.91 -6.28
C GLY A 380 -16.63 -1.87 -7.70
N THR A 381 -15.87 -1.28 -8.63
CA THR A 381 -16.12 -1.51 -10.06
C THR A 381 -15.92 -2.99 -10.40
N SER A 382 -16.86 -3.58 -11.14
CA SER A 382 -16.83 -4.95 -11.63
C SER A 382 -15.82 -5.13 -12.79
N ALA A 383 -14.57 -4.78 -12.56
CA ALA A 383 -13.48 -4.88 -13.53
C ALA A 383 -12.14 -5.15 -12.85
N GLY A 384 -11.26 -5.89 -13.53
CA GLY A 384 -9.91 -6.19 -13.03
C GLY A 384 -9.89 -7.05 -11.77
N GLY A 385 -8.82 -6.92 -10.99
CA GLY A 385 -8.63 -7.63 -9.73
C GLY A 385 -9.67 -7.28 -8.66
N THR A 386 -10.38 -6.15 -8.77
CA THR A 386 -11.51 -5.84 -7.88
C THR A 386 -12.57 -6.93 -7.92
N SER A 387 -12.88 -7.47 -9.11
CA SER A 387 -13.86 -8.56 -9.28
C SER A 387 -13.38 -9.90 -8.72
N GLU A 388 -12.06 -10.10 -8.59
CA GLU A 388 -11.48 -11.31 -8.00
C GLU A 388 -11.46 -11.25 -6.47
N ILE A 389 -11.25 -10.05 -5.91
CA ILE A 389 -11.17 -9.83 -4.47
C ILE A 389 -12.57 -9.72 -3.85
N VAL A 390 -13.45 -8.91 -4.44
CA VAL A 390 -14.78 -8.61 -3.87
C VAL A 390 -15.80 -9.65 -4.30
N VAL A 391 -16.33 -10.41 -3.34
CA VAL A 391 -17.44 -11.34 -3.57
C VAL A 391 -18.75 -10.57 -3.46
N ASN A 392 -19.37 -10.30 -4.62
CA ASN A 392 -20.59 -9.51 -4.73
C ASN A 392 -21.71 -10.06 -3.81
N GLY A 393 -22.31 -9.18 -3.01
CA GLY A 393 -23.35 -9.52 -2.03
C GLY A 393 -22.83 -10.15 -0.72
N SER A 394 -21.55 -10.55 -0.66
CA SER A 394 -20.96 -11.21 0.51
C SER A 394 -19.93 -10.34 1.24
N THR A 395 -18.91 -9.84 0.55
CA THR A 395 -17.86 -8.98 1.15
C THR A 395 -18.01 -7.51 0.74
N GLY A 396 -19.05 -7.20 -0.05
CA GLY A 396 -19.23 -5.91 -0.69
C GLY A 396 -20.23 -5.98 -1.85
N PHE A 397 -20.26 -4.93 -2.66
CA PHE A 397 -21.07 -4.91 -3.89
C PHE A 397 -20.26 -4.43 -5.08
N LEU A 398 -20.53 -5.05 -6.23
CA LEU A 398 -19.94 -4.65 -7.50
C LEU A 398 -20.93 -3.82 -8.34
N HIS A 399 -20.40 -2.84 -9.08
CA HIS A 399 -21.14 -2.03 -10.06
C HIS A 399 -20.39 -1.93 -11.39
N LEU A 400 -21.10 -1.60 -12.47
CA LEU A 400 -20.50 -1.48 -13.81
C LEU A 400 -19.51 -0.30 -13.89
N PRO A 401 -18.48 -0.36 -14.76
CA PRO A 401 -17.63 0.81 -15.03
C PRO A 401 -18.39 1.90 -15.79
N GLY A 402 -17.84 3.11 -15.80
CA GLY A 402 -18.38 4.25 -16.54
C GLY A 402 -19.65 4.83 -15.92
N LYS A 403 -20.38 5.63 -16.72
CA LYS A 403 -21.58 6.35 -16.27
C LYS A 403 -22.70 5.42 -15.80
N GLU A 404 -22.81 4.24 -16.41
CA GLU A 404 -23.81 3.22 -16.05
C GLU A 404 -23.61 2.71 -14.61
N GLY A 405 -22.40 2.82 -14.06
CA GLY A 405 -22.07 2.47 -12.68
C GLY A 405 -22.58 3.44 -11.62
N VAL A 406 -22.91 4.69 -12.00
CA VAL A 406 -23.18 5.78 -11.04
C VAL A 406 -24.40 5.48 -10.19
N THR A 407 -25.54 5.21 -10.82
CA THR A 407 -26.80 4.90 -10.11
C THR A 407 -26.71 3.61 -9.29
N PRO A 408 -26.15 2.49 -9.79
CA PRO A 408 -25.90 1.30 -8.97
C PRO A 408 -25.02 1.58 -7.75
N LEU A 409 -23.92 2.34 -7.91
CA LEU A 409 -23.04 2.71 -6.81
C LEU A 409 -23.78 3.59 -5.78
N ALA A 410 -24.55 4.58 -6.24
CA ALA A 410 -25.38 5.42 -5.37
C ALA A 410 -26.36 4.58 -4.54
N LYS A 411 -27.09 3.65 -5.18
CA LYS A 411 -27.99 2.71 -4.49
C LYS A 411 -27.26 1.85 -3.48
N ASN A 412 -26.04 1.40 -3.78
CA ASN A 412 -25.23 0.61 -2.86
C ASN A 412 -24.73 1.45 -1.66
N MET A 413 -24.39 2.73 -1.86
CA MET A 413 -24.10 3.66 -0.76
C MET A 413 -25.31 3.82 0.15
N VAL A 414 -26.51 4.00 -0.40
CA VAL A 414 -27.74 4.07 0.39
C VAL A 414 -27.97 2.77 1.18
N LYS A 415 -27.75 1.59 0.57
CA LYS A 415 -27.83 0.31 1.29
C LYS A 415 -26.85 0.24 2.46
N MET A 416 -25.60 0.65 2.25
CA MET A 416 -24.60 0.69 3.32
C MET A 416 -24.98 1.67 4.41
N ALA A 417 -25.60 2.79 4.08
CA ALA A 417 -26.01 3.78 5.06
C ALA A 417 -27.23 3.35 5.89
N THR A 418 -28.17 2.61 5.28
CA THR A 418 -29.43 2.20 5.91
C THR A 418 -29.35 0.88 6.68
N HIS A 419 -28.43 -0.01 6.34
CA HIS A 419 -28.36 -1.37 6.92
C HIS A 419 -27.03 -1.61 7.63
N VAL A 420 -26.93 -1.18 8.89
CA VAL A 420 -25.71 -1.32 9.72
C VAL A 420 -25.26 -2.78 9.85
N GLU A 421 -26.15 -3.71 10.17
CA GLU A 421 -25.83 -5.14 10.32
C GLU A 421 -25.23 -5.73 9.05
N ARG A 422 -25.80 -5.36 7.89
CA ARG A 422 -25.28 -5.80 6.58
C ARG A 422 -23.88 -5.24 6.33
N ARG A 423 -23.66 -3.95 6.62
CA ARG A 423 -22.36 -3.28 6.48
C ARG A 423 -21.29 -3.98 7.31
N LEU A 424 -21.57 -4.25 8.59
CA LEU A 424 -20.66 -4.94 9.51
C LEU A 424 -20.40 -6.40 9.09
N THR A 425 -21.47 -7.13 8.73
CA THR A 425 -21.36 -8.53 8.29
C THR A 425 -20.50 -8.67 7.03
N MET A 426 -20.68 -7.77 6.05
CA MET A 426 -19.87 -7.76 4.84
C MET A 426 -18.40 -7.47 5.13
N GLY A 427 -18.13 -6.52 6.03
CA GLY A 427 -16.80 -6.20 6.50
C GLY A 427 -16.10 -7.41 7.14
N LYS A 428 -16.79 -8.09 8.05
CA LYS A 428 -16.28 -9.30 8.71
C LYS A 428 -15.94 -10.42 7.70
N ARG A 429 -16.83 -10.67 6.73
CA ARG A 429 -16.59 -11.66 5.66
C ARG A 429 -15.40 -11.27 4.78
N GLY A 430 -15.21 -9.97 4.53
CA GLY A 430 -14.02 -9.46 3.84
C GLY A 430 -12.74 -9.79 4.60
N TYR A 431 -12.73 -9.56 5.92
CA TYR A 431 -11.60 -9.89 6.78
C TYR A 431 -11.29 -11.39 6.81
N GLU A 432 -12.31 -12.24 6.94
CA GLU A 432 -12.15 -13.71 6.88
C GLU A 432 -11.50 -14.13 5.55
N ARG A 433 -11.99 -13.60 4.42
CA ARG A 433 -11.41 -13.86 3.09
C ARG A 433 -9.94 -13.43 2.99
N VAL A 434 -9.57 -12.28 3.57
CA VAL A 434 -8.17 -11.83 3.60
C VAL A 434 -7.29 -12.83 4.34
N LYS A 435 -7.75 -13.32 5.51
CA LYS A 435 -7.01 -14.32 6.29
C LYS A 435 -6.84 -15.64 5.57
N GLU A 436 -7.76 -15.99 4.67
CA GLU A 436 -7.72 -17.22 3.89
C GLU A 436 -6.88 -17.10 2.61
N MET A 437 -6.78 -15.91 2.01
CA MET A 437 -6.27 -15.79 0.63
C MET A 437 -5.23 -14.70 0.38
N PHE A 438 -5.15 -13.66 1.22
CA PHE A 438 -4.46 -12.41 0.93
C PHE A 438 -3.57 -11.91 2.08
N LEU A 439 -2.90 -12.82 2.78
CA LEU A 439 -1.83 -12.51 3.72
C LEU A 439 -0.47 -12.58 3.01
N GLU A 440 0.53 -11.89 3.54
CA GLU A 440 1.91 -11.93 3.02
C GLU A 440 2.41 -13.37 2.79
N TYR A 441 2.11 -14.29 3.70
CA TYR A 441 2.43 -15.72 3.54
C TYR A 441 1.80 -16.36 2.29
N HIS A 442 0.58 -15.98 1.90
CA HIS A 442 -0.05 -16.51 0.67
C HIS A 442 0.69 -16.03 -0.58
N MET A 443 1.09 -14.75 -0.60
CA MET A 443 1.93 -14.23 -1.67
C MET A 443 3.27 -14.98 -1.72
N ALA A 444 3.94 -15.15 -0.57
CA ALA A 444 5.22 -15.84 -0.46
C ALA A 444 5.16 -17.30 -0.96
N ASN A 445 4.07 -18.02 -0.71
CA ASN A 445 3.87 -19.36 -1.27
C ASN A 445 3.69 -19.34 -2.78
N ARG A 446 2.79 -18.49 -3.28
CA ARG A 446 2.50 -18.39 -4.72
C ARG A 446 3.75 -18.00 -5.51
N ILE A 447 4.46 -16.95 -5.07
CA ILE A 447 5.71 -16.55 -5.72
C ILE A 447 6.79 -17.62 -5.57
N GLY A 448 6.87 -18.31 -4.43
CA GLY A 448 7.81 -19.42 -4.22
C GLY A 448 7.66 -20.55 -5.25
N VAL A 449 6.42 -20.87 -5.66
CA VAL A 449 6.17 -21.84 -6.74
C VAL A 449 6.74 -21.34 -8.07
N VAL A 450 6.52 -20.07 -8.41
CA VAL A 450 7.04 -19.44 -9.64
C VAL A 450 8.56 -19.45 -9.66
N LEU A 451 9.20 -18.99 -8.57
CA LEU A 451 10.66 -18.91 -8.46
C LEU A 451 11.31 -20.29 -8.59
N LYS A 452 10.71 -21.34 -8.01
CA LYS A 452 11.19 -22.73 -8.18
C LYS A 452 11.14 -23.18 -9.64
N ASP A 453 10.09 -22.82 -10.37
CA ASP A 453 9.95 -23.18 -11.79
C ASP A 453 11.03 -22.49 -12.64
N VAL A 454 11.23 -21.19 -12.44
CA VAL A 454 12.27 -20.42 -13.15
C VAL A 454 13.66 -20.97 -12.87
N LEU A 455 13.98 -21.29 -11.61
CA LEU A 455 15.27 -21.87 -11.24
C LEU A 455 15.50 -23.27 -11.84
N LYS A 456 14.47 -24.12 -11.94
CA LYS A 456 14.57 -25.44 -12.59
C LYS A 456 14.78 -25.33 -14.10
N ASN A 457 14.07 -24.42 -14.76
CA ASN A 457 14.19 -24.22 -16.21
C ASN A 457 15.61 -23.76 -16.60
N ARG A 458 16.26 -22.95 -15.74
CA ARG A 458 17.68 -22.60 -15.88
C ARG A 458 18.60 -23.82 -15.83
N GLU A 459 18.35 -24.76 -14.91
CA GLU A 459 19.20 -25.97 -14.78
C GLU A 459 19.09 -26.86 -16.01
N ASN A 460 17.88 -27.04 -16.54
CA ASN A 460 17.65 -27.83 -17.75
C ASN A 460 18.21 -27.16 -19.01
N GLY A 461 18.13 -25.83 -19.11
CA GLY A 461 18.69 -25.07 -20.23
C GLY A 461 20.22 -25.00 -20.28
N LYS A 462 20.95 -25.59 -19.33
CA LYS A 462 22.41 -25.77 -19.40
C LYS A 462 22.82 -27.06 -20.14
N HIS A 463 21.86 -27.93 -20.46
CA HIS A 463 22.09 -29.24 -21.10
C HIS A 463 21.74 -29.27 -22.61
N HIS A 464 21.37 -28.11 -23.17
CA HIS A 464 21.22 -27.85 -24.60
C HIS A 464 22.16 -26.69 -24.97
#